data_AF-A0A1V1W0I5-F1
#
_entry.id   AF-A0A1V1W0I5-F1
#
_cell.length_a   1.000
_cell.length_b   1.000
_cell.length_c   1.000
_cell.angle_alpha   90.00
_cell.angle_beta   90.00
_cell.angle_gamma   90.00
#
_symmetry.space_group_name_H-M   'P 1'
#
loop_
_entity.id
_entity.type
_entity.pdbx_description
1 polymer ?
#
loop_
_entity_poly.entity_id
_entity_poly.type
_entity_poly.pdbx_seq_one_letter_code
_entity_poly.pdbx_strand_id
1 'polypeptide(L)'
;MPPAGLMVRPFPEPGPTIRTAMEQLQQATIEPPGDEEELRELAQMPRPWDPGTCSGKMRAELWAWLDLVAMWVNEQHLWNVTRPGIPECWPAHPHLVHDLAVLACSRYYTSFAVSPAALEDWHRYGLPGFLERLRDRLGDGCQPSKHQPRPRRERDESHASTRARRDRQQRYRDDADQAGELATVVDAPGDTRRDPDDLHERW
;
A
#
# COMPACT_ATOMS: atom_id res chain seq x y z
N MET A 1 16.61 -12.96 -23.92
CA MET A 1 17.53 -14.10 -23.73
C MET A 1 18.44 -13.78 -22.55
N PRO A 2 18.41 -14.54 -21.45
CA PRO A 2 19.31 -14.31 -20.32
C PRO A 2 20.76 -14.63 -20.72
N PRO A 3 21.77 -14.01 -20.09
CA PRO A 3 23.17 -14.36 -20.30
C PRO A 3 23.41 -15.79 -19.82
N ALA A 4 23.83 -16.67 -20.73
CA ALA A 4 24.13 -18.06 -20.40
C ALA A 4 25.32 -18.14 -19.42
N GLY A 5 25.19 -18.94 -18.35
CA GLY A 5 26.28 -19.27 -17.43
C GLY A 5 26.37 -18.49 -16.11
N LEU A 6 25.47 -17.54 -15.84
CA LEU A 6 25.38 -16.92 -14.50
C LEU A 6 24.65 -17.84 -13.51
N MET A 7 25.19 -17.98 -12.29
CA MET A 7 24.52 -18.70 -11.21
C MET A 7 23.30 -17.94 -10.65
N VAL A 8 23.33 -16.60 -10.73
CA VAL A 8 22.27 -15.72 -10.25
C VAL A 8 22.09 -14.57 -11.25
N ARG A 9 20.86 -14.26 -11.64
CA ARG A 9 20.57 -13.07 -12.45
C ARG A 9 20.52 -11.83 -11.56
N PRO A 10 21.11 -10.70 -11.98
CA PRO A 10 20.96 -9.44 -11.24
C PRO A 10 19.49 -9.03 -11.17
N PHE A 11 19.12 -8.37 -10.07
CA PHE A 11 17.79 -7.80 -9.91
C PHE A 11 17.54 -6.73 -11.00
N PRO A 12 16.36 -6.67 -11.64
CA PRO A 12 16.09 -5.70 -12.69
C PRO A 12 16.20 -4.27 -12.19
N GLU A 13 16.89 -3.42 -12.96
CA GLU A 13 17.06 -2.01 -12.66
C GLU A 13 15.80 -1.20 -13.03
N PRO A 14 15.33 -0.28 -12.16
CA PRO A 14 14.24 0.62 -12.50
C PRO A 14 14.65 1.64 -13.56
N GLY A 15 13.62 2.17 -14.25
CA GLY A 15 13.77 3.30 -15.16
C GLY A 15 14.30 4.57 -14.44
N PRO A 16 14.86 5.52 -15.19
CA PRO A 16 15.54 6.69 -14.63
C PRO A 16 14.63 7.56 -13.76
N THR A 17 13.34 7.74 -14.10
CA THR A 17 12.45 8.58 -13.29
C THR A 17 12.13 7.94 -11.94
N ILE A 18 12.00 6.62 -11.91
CA ILE A 18 11.80 5.85 -10.67
C ILE A 18 13.06 5.91 -9.83
N ARG A 19 14.23 5.66 -10.42
CA ARG A 19 15.51 5.72 -9.75
C ARG A 19 15.72 7.05 -9.04
N THR A 20 15.57 8.17 -9.77
CA THR A 20 15.72 9.52 -9.20
C THR A 20 14.75 9.76 -8.06
N ALA A 21 13.47 9.40 -8.20
CA ALA A 21 12.51 9.57 -7.12
C ALA A 21 12.89 8.72 -5.89
N MET A 22 13.30 7.46 -6.07
CA MET A 22 13.70 6.60 -4.96
C MET A 22 14.96 7.10 -4.24
N GLU A 23 15.93 7.63 -4.98
CA GLU A 23 17.15 8.26 -4.45
C GLU A 23 16.82 9.52 -3.64
N GLN A 24 15.95 10.40 -4.16
CA GLN A 24 15.51 11.59 -3.43
C GLN A 24 14.75 11.23 -2.14
N LEU A 25 13.88 10.21 -2.20
CA LEU A 25 13.16 9.72 -1.02
C LEU A 25 14.09 9.09 0.01
N GLN A 26 15.14 8.39 -0.45
CA GLN A 26 16.16 7.84 0.43
C GLN A 26 16.97 8.97 1.09
N GLN A 27 17.37 9.99 0.33
CA GLN A 27 18.08 11.14 0.84
C GLN A 27 17.27 11.86 1.91
N ALA A 28 15.97 12.06 1.69
CA ALA A 28 15.06 12.67 2.67
C ALA A 28 14.93 11.85 3.98
N THR A 29 15.28 10.57 3.99
CA THR A 29 15.34 9.76 5.22
C THR A 29 16.60 10.07 6.04
N ILE A 30 17.69 10.45 5.38
CA ILE A 30 18.97 10.79 6.01
C ILE A 30 18.98 12.27 6.43
N GLU A 31 18.46 13.13 5.56
CA GLU A 31 18.35 14.58 5.74
C GLU A 31 16.88 14.98 5.57
N PRO A 32 16.09 14.95 6.67
CA PRO A 32 14.70 15.36 6.64
C PRO A 32 14.54 16.84 6.27
N PRO A 33 13.39 17.23 5.70
CA PRO A 33 13.13 18.62 5.30
C PRO A 33 13.29 19.59 6.49
N GLY A 34 13.98 20.70 6.24
CA GLY A 34 14.32 21.71 7.24
C GLY A 34 13.22 22.75 7.46
N ASP A 35 12.30 22.90 6.51
CA ASP A 35 11.19 23.85 6.59
C ASP A 35 9.85 23.30 6.02
N GLU A 36 8.79 24.12 6.14
CA GLU A 36 7.43 23.75 5.71
C GLU A 36 7.30 23.60 4.18
N GLU A 37 8.10 24.31 3.39
CA GLU A 37 8.05 24.27 1.94
C GLU A 37 8.68 22.96 1.45
N GLU A 38 9.88 22.63 1.92
CA GLU A 38 10.56 21.37 1.63
C GLU A 38 9.70 20.15 2.07
N LEU A 39 9.04 20.24 3.23
CA LEU A 39 8.13 19.20 3.70
C LEU A 39 6.94 19.02 2.75
N ARG A 40 6.37 20.13 2.27
CA ARG A 40 5.24 20.12 1.32
C ARG A 40 5.65 19.57 -0.04
N GLU A 41 6.86 19.86 -0.50
CA GLU A 41 7.40 19.28 -1.75
C GLU A 41 7.60 17.77 -1.61
N LEU A 42 8.24 17.32 -0.52
CA LEU A 42 8.45 15.89 -0.23
C LEU A 42 7.13 15.12 -0.13
N ALA A 43 6.09 15.73 0.42
CA ALA A 43 4.75 15.14 0.53
C ALA A 43 4.05 14.94 -0.82
N GLN A 44 4.36 15.79 -1.82
CA GLN A 44 3.79 15.71 -3.17
C GLN A 44 4.55 14.76 -4.10
N MET A 45 5.77 14.38 -3.74
CA MET A 45 6.58 13.48 -4.57
C MET A 45 5.88 12.11 -4.77
N PRO A 46 5.88 11.55 -6.00
CA PRO A 46 5.32 10.23 -6.25
C PRO A 46 6.10 9.16 -5.47
N ARG A 47 5.38 8.15 -4.99
CA ARG A 47 5.94 6.97 -4.31
C ARG A 47 5.84 5.77 -5.25
N PRO A 48 6.94 5.24 -5.82
CA PRO A 48 6.87 4.11 -6.75
C PRO A 48 6.22 2.84 -6.18
N TRP A 49 6.28 2.66 -4.86
CA TRP A 49 5.59 1.57 -4.15
C TRP A 49 4.09 1.81 -3.94
N ASP A 50 3.60 3.01 -4.25
CA ASP A 50 2.18 3.31 -4.42
C ASP A 50 1.92 3.77 -5.87
N PRO A 51 1.67 2.83 -6.80
CA PRO A 51 1.53 3.11 -8.22
C PRO A 51 0.43 4.14 -8.56
N GLY A 52 -0.52 4.39 -7.65
CA GLY A 52 -1.55 5.41 -7.81
C GLY A 52 -1.00 6.83 -7.82
N THR A 53 0.14 7.06 -7.17
CA THR A 53 0.82 8.36 -7.12
C THR A 53 1.68 8.64 -8.36
N CYS A 54 2.05 7.60 -9.11
CA CYS A 54 2.84 7.74 -10.34
C CYS A 54 1.95 8.18 -11.51
N SER A 55 2.47 9.06 -12.35
CA SER A 55 1.81 9.54 -13.57
C SER A 55 2.76 9.62 -14.77
N GLY A 56 2.20 9.81 -15.96
CA GLY A 56 2.97 10.01 -17.20
C GLY A 56 4.06 8.97 -17.45
N LYS A 57 5.28 9.46 -17.74
CA LYS A 57 6.46 8.63 -18.03
C LYS A 57 6.82 7.69 -16.89
N MET A 58 6.77 8.18 -15.64
CA MET A 58 7.12 7.38 -14.48
C MET A 58 6.23 6.16 -14.33
N ARG A 59 4.92 6.33 -14.55
CA ARG A 59 3.98 5.20 -14.49
C ARG A 59 4.24 4.15 -15.56
N ALA A 60 4.63 4.58 -16.77
CA ALA A 60 5.00 3.67 -17.84
C ALA A 60 6.31 2.91 -17.52
N GLU A 61 7.32 3.62 -16.99
CA GLU A 61 8.56 2.99 -16.51
C GLU A 61 8.28 1.97 -15.40
N LEU A 62 7.31 2.26 -14.52
CA LEU A 62 6.95 1.37 -13.42
C LEU A 62 6.39 0.06 -13.95
N TRP A 63 5.48 0.12 -14.91
CA TRP A 63 4.91 -1.08 -15.53
C TRP A 63 5.95 -1.96 -16.22
N ALA A 64 6.85 -1.34 -17.00
CA ALA A 64 7.93 -2.07 -17.65
C ALA A 64 8.88 -2.72 -16.63
N TRP A 65 9.18 -2.01 -15.54
CA TRP A 65 10.05 -2.54 -14.49
C TRP A 65 9.39 -3.66 -13.69
N LEU A 66 8.12 -3.52 -13.29
CA LEU A 66 7.40 -4.56 -12.54
C LEU A 66 7.24 -5.85 -13.35
N ASP A 67 7.08 -5.76 -14.67
CA ASP A 67 7.05 -6.95 -15.54
C ASP A 67 8.37 -7.72 -15.49
N LEU A 68 9.50 -7.02 -15.60
CA LEU A 68 10.83 -7.62 -15.44
C LEU A 68 11.05 -8.21 -14.05
N VAL A 69 10.56 -7.54 -13.00
CA VAL A 69 10.64 -8.03 -11.62
C VAL A 69 9.79 -9.30 -11.44
N ALA A 70 8.58 -9.36 -11.99
CA ALA A 70 7.75 -10.55 -11.95
C ALA A 70 8.45 -11.75 -12.59
N MET A 71 9.03 -11.55 -13.78
CA MET A 71 9.83 -12.57 -14.46
C MET A 71 11.03 -13.00 -13.60
N TRP A 72 11.77 -12.05 -13.02
CA TRP A 72 12.95 -12.33 -12.20
C TRP A 72 12.58 -13.10 -10.92
N VAL A 73 11.50 -12.73 -10.23
CA VAL A 73 11.04 -13.45 -9.03
C VAL A 73 10.64 -14.88 -9.38
N ASN A 74 9.88 -15.06 -10.46
CA ASN A 74 9.48 -16.40 -10.92
C ASN A 74 10.73 -17.26 -11.22
N GLU A 75 11.71 -16.72 -11.92
CA GLU A 75 12.91 -17.46 -12.31
C GLU A 75 13.86 -17.74 -11.14
N GLN A 76 14.13 -16.74 -10.29
CA GLN A 76 15.17 -16.82 -9.26
C GLN A 76 14.68 -17.41 -7.93
N HIS A 77 13.38 -17.32 -7.64
CA HIS A 77 12.84 -17.72 -6.33
C HIS A 77 11.74 -18.78 -6.40
N LEU A 78 11.12 -19.01 -7.55
CA LEU A 78 9.99 -19.95 -7.67
C LEU A 78 10.32 -21.12 -8.58
N TRP A 79 11.03 -22.10 -8.00
CA TRP A 79 11.33 -23.37 -8.68
C TRP A 79 10.23 -24.44 -8.47
N ASN A 80 9.40 -24.27 -7.44
CA ASN A 80 8.40 -25.28 -7.08
C ASN A 80 7.14 -25.16 -7.93
N VAL A 81 6.94 -26.12 -8.84
CA VAL A 81 5.76 -26.23 -9.72
C VAL A 81 4.41 -26.33 -8.98
N THR A 82 4.41 -26.66 -7.68
CA THR A 82 3.18 -26.76 -6.88
C THR A 82 2.73 -25.42 -6.29
N ARG A 83 3.60 -24.40 -6.25
CA ARG A 83 3.20 -23.04 -5.87
C ARG A 83 2.99 -22.20 -7.13
N PRO A 84 1.83 -21.57 -7.33
CA PRO A 84 1.63 -20.71 -8.48
C PRO A 84 2.62 -19.54 -8.41
N GLY A 85 3.35 -19.35 -9.51
CA GLY A 85 4.18 -18.16 -9.71
C GLY A 85 3.33 -16.89 -9.85
N ILE A 86 3.99 -15.74 -9.97
CA ILE A 86 3.33 -14.51 -10.39
C ILE A 86 2.78 -14.75 -11.80
N PRO A 87 1.45 -14.70 -12.02
CA PRO A 87 0.87 -15.05 -13.31
C PRO A 87 1.07 -13.92 -14.33
N GLU A 88 1.07 -14.24 -15.62
CA GLU A 88 1.12 -13.24 -16.71
C GLU A 88 -0.02 -12.22 -16.62
N CYS A 89 -1.16 -12.61 -16.08
CA CYS A 89 -2.31 -11.73 -15.86
C CYS A 89 -2.18 -10.85 -14.60
N TRP A 90 -1.02 -10.77 -13.94
CA TRP A 90 -0.79 -9.89 -12.79
C TRP A 90 -1.30 -8.44 -12.99
N PRO A 91 -1.22 -7.80 -14.18
CA PRO A 91 -1.74 -6.44 -14.37
C PRO A 91 -3.26 -6.34 -14.25
N ALA A 92 -3.98 -7.46 -14.43
CA ALA A 92 -5.43 -7.54 -14.26
C ALA A 92 -5.87 -7.67 -12.78
N HIS A 93 -4.91 -7.79 -11.85
CA HIS A 93 -5.16 -7.96 -10.42
C HIS A 93 -4.66 -6.74 -9.64
N PRO A 94 -5.50 -5.72 -9.37
CA PRO A 94 -5.07 -4.49 -8.71
C PRO A 94 -4.30 -4.72 -7.39
N HIS A 95 -4.75 -5.68 -6.59
CA HIS A 95 -4.07 -6.04 -5.34
C HIS A 95 -2.65 -6.58 -5.58
N LEU A 96 -2.40 -7.33 -6.67
CA LEU A 96 -1.05 -7.74 -7.02
C LEU A 96 -0.21 -6.60 -7.57
N VAL A 97 -0.81 -5.67 -8.33
CA VAL A 97 -0.10 -4.49 -8.81
C VAL A 97 0.48 -3.69 -7.63
N HIS A 98 -0.32 -3.48 -6.58
CA HIS A 98 0.14 -2.82 -5.35
C HIS A 98 1.21 -3.65 -4.61
N ASP A 99 0.93 -4.93 -4.36
CA ASP A 99 1.85 -5.80 -3.60
C ASP A 99 3.20 -6.01 -4.33
N LEU A 100 3.19 -6.13 -5.66
CA LEU A 100 4.39 -6.29 -6.49
C LEU A 100 5.22 -5.00 -6.52
N ALA A 101 4.57 -3.83 -6.57
CA ALA A 101 5.26 -2.55 -6.50
C ALA A 101 6.03 -2.39 -5.17
N VAL A 102 5.40 -2.74 -4.05
CA VAL A 102 6.06 -2.75 -2.73
C VAL A 102 7.21 -3.75 -2.74
N LEU A 103 7.00 -4.99 -3.19
CA LEU A 103 8.04 -6.02 -3.23
C LEU A 103 9.27 -5.57 -4.03
N ALA A 104 9.04 -5.01 -5.22
CA ALA A 104 10.08 -4.51 -6.11
C ALA A 104 10.86 -3.34 -5.49
N CYS A 105 10.14 -2.35 -4.95
CA CYS A 105 10.75 -1.18 -4.34
C CYS A 105 11.53 -1.55 -3.07
N SER A 106 10.98 -2.40 -2.20
CA SER A 106 11.69 -2.88 -1.01
C SER A 106 12.95 -3.65 -1.40
N ARG A 107 12.89 -4.50 -2.44
CA ARG A 107 14.08 -5.21 -2.94
C ARG A 107 15.13 -4.24 -3.48
N TYR A 108 14.71 -3.22 -4.23
CA TYR A 108 15.60 -2.19 -4.73
C TYR A 108 16.23 -1.41 -3.57
N TYR A 109 15.46 -1.00 -2.56
CA TYR A 109 16.00 -0.25 -1.41
C TYR A 109 17.11 -0.99 -0.65
N THR A 110 17.13 -2.32 -0.68
CA THR A 110 18.25 -3.09 -0.11
C THR A 110 19.60 -2.78 -0.76
N SER A 111 19.64 -2.21 -1.97
CA SER A 111 20.89 -1.81 -2.64
C SER A 111 21.56 -0.60 -1.98
N PHE A 112 20.81 0.19 -1.19
CA PHE A 112 21.37 1.30 -0.40
C PHE A 112 21.86 0.84 0.98
N ALA A 113 21.56 -0.40 1.38
CA ALA A 113 21.92 -0.90 2.70
C ALA A 113 23.43 -1.18 2.80
N VAL A 114 24.04 -0.71 3.89
CA VAL A 114 25.48 -0.93 4.18
C VAL A 114 25.72 -2.32 4.79
N SER A 115 24.68 -2.94 5.35
CA SER A 115 24.71 -4.27 5.97
C SER A 115 23.71 -5.20 5.28
N PRO A 116 23.88 -6.53 5.39
CA PRO A 116 22.97 -7.49 4.75
C PRO A 116 21.58 -7.54 5.38
N ALA A 117 21.35 -6.86 6.52
CA ALA A 117 20.12 -6.97 7.30
C ALA A 117 18.85 -6.67 6.48
N ALA A 118 18.87 -5.60 5.67
CA ALA A 118 17.71 -5.24 4.83
C ALA A 118 17.40 -6.32 3.77
N LEU A 119 18.43 -6.98 3.22
CA LEU A 119 18.25 -8.06 2.26
C LEU A 119 17.82 -9.37 2.96
N GLU A 120 18.32 -9.63 4.16
CA GLU A 120 17.84 -10.73 5.00
C GLU A 120 16.35 -10.58 5.30
N ASP A 121 15.92 -9.40 5.77
CA ASP A 121 14.51 -9.10 6.06
C ASP A 121 13.62 -9.25 4.83
N TRP A 122 14.12 -8.83 3.66
CA TRP A 122 13.40 -9.04 2.41
C TRP A 122 13.21 -10.54 2.10
N HIS A 123 14.24 -11.37 2.29
CA HIS A 123 14.14 -12.83 2.09
C HIS A 123 13.30 -13.51 3.17
N ARG A 124 13.33 -13.01 4.41
CA ARG A 124 12.67 -13.63 5.56
C ARG A 124 11.19 -13.28 5.66
N TYR A 125 10.83 -12.04 5.31
CA TYR A 125 9.48 -11.51 5.52
C TYR A 125 8.86 -10.96 4.23
N GLY A 126 9.61 -10.16 3.46
CA GLY A 126 9.09 -9.46 2.29
C GLY A 126 8.57 -10.41 1.21
N LEU A 127 9.48 -11.22 0.66
CA LEU A 127 9.17 -12.19 -0.39
C LEU A 127 8.19 -13.29 0.08
N PRO A 128 8.43 -13.98 1.23
CA PRO A 128 7.49 -15.01 1.69
C PRO A 128 6.07 -14.47 1.92
N GLY A 129 5.95 -13.29 2.55
CA GLY A 129 4.66 -12.66 2.81
C GLY A 129 3.93 -12.24 1.52
N PHE A 130 4.67 -11.76 0.51
CA PHE A 130 4.10 -11.51 -0.82
C PHE A 130 3.54 -12.79 -1.45
N LEU A 131 4.31 -13.89 -1.44
CA LEU A 131 3.91 -15.15 -2.07
C LEU A 131 2.71 -15.80 -1.37
N GLU A 132 2.61 -15.65 -0.06
CA GLU A 132 1.43 -16.07 0.70
C GLU A 132 0.19 -15.27 0.30
N ARG A 133 0.26 -13.92 0.29
CA ARG A 133 -0.86 -13.09 -0.14
C ARG A 133 -1.25 -13.33 -1.59
N LEU A 134 -0.28 -13.58 -2.47
CA LEU A 134 -0.51 -13.97 -3.87
C LEU A 134 -1.38 -15.22 -3.95
N ARG A 135 -0.97 -16.29 -3.27
CA ARG A 135 -1.73 -17.56 -3.21
C ARG A 135 -3.14 -17.33 -2.67
N ASP A 136 -3.25 -16.66 -1.54
CA ASP A 136 -4.50 -16.53 -0.80
C ASP A 136 -5.53 -15.65 -1.54
N ARG A 137 -5.07 -14.58 -2.21
CA ARG A 137 -5.96 -13.60 -2.88
C ARG A 137 -6.34 -14.02 -4.30
N LEU A 138 -5.49 -14.73 -5.03
CA LEU A 138 -5.83 -15.23 -6.36
C LEU A 138 -6.84 -16.38 -6.31
N GLY A 139 -6.66 -17.32 -5.37
CA GLY A 139 -7.49 -18.52 -5.24
C GLY A 139 -7.61 -19.29 -6.57
N ASP A 140 -8.73 -20.00 -6.75
CA ASP A 140 -8.97 -20.81 -7.96
C ASP A 140 -9.43 -20.00 -9.18
N GLY A 141 -9.73 -18.71 -9.01
CA GLY A 141 -10.23 -17.84 -10.08
C GLY A 141 -9.16 -17.36 -11.07
N CYS A 142 -7.89 -17.65 -10.79
CA CYS A 142 -6.73 -17.25 -11.59
C CYS A 142 -5.99 -18.49 -12.13
N GLN A 143 -6.72 -19.44 -12.71
CA GLN A 143 -6.15 -20.59 -13.40
C GLN A 143 -6.06 -20.34 -14.92
N PRO A 144 -5.08 -20.93 -15.62
CA PRO A 144 -5.03 -20.92 -17.07
C PRO A 144 -6.38 -21.35 -17.67
N SER A 145 -6.89 -20.57 -18.62
CA SER A 145 -8.22 -20.77 -19.27
C SER A 145 -9.46 -20.52 -18.40
N LYS A 146 -9.33 -20.22 -17.10
CA LYS A 146 -10.45 -19.91 -16.19
C LYS A 146 -10.34 -18.53 -15.54
N HIS A 147 -9.56 -17.63 -16.14
CA HIS A 147 -9.33 -16.29 -15.60
C HIS A 147 -10.65 -15.51 -15.49
N GLN A 148 -11.03 -15.17 -14.26
CA GLN A 148 -12.16 -14.30 -13.99
C GLN A 148 -11.65 -12.88 -13.69
N PRO A 149 -11.89 -11.89 -14.56
CA PRO A 149 -11.29 -10.56 -14.42
C PRO A 149 -11.83 -9.78 -13.21
N ARG A 150 -13.09 -10.02 -12.80
CA ARG A 150 -13.71 -9.39 -11.63
C ARG A 150 -14.59 -10.37 -10.86
N PRO A 151 -14.01 -11.30 -10.08
CA PRO A 151 -14.77 -12.31 -9.35
C PRO A 151 -15.81 -11.73 -8.37
N ARG A 152 -15.55 -10.51 -7.86
CA ARG A 152 -16.42 -9.80 -6.93
C ARG A 152 -17.37 -8.79 -7.58
N ARG A 153 -17.45 -8.74 -8.91
CA ARG A 153 -18.17 -7.69 -9.65
C ARG A 153 -19.56 -7.39 -9.10
N GLU A 154 -20.40 -8.40 -8.92
CA GLU A 154 -21.78 -8.22 -8.43
C GLU A 154 -21.81 -7.61 -7.02
N ARG A 155 -20.91 -8.05 -6.13
CA ARG A 155 -20.80 -7.51 -4.78
C ARG A 155 -20.29 -6.08 -4.79
N ASP A 156 -19.32 -5.78 -5.67
CA ASP A 156 -18.75 -4.44 -5.81
C ASP A 156 -19.79 -3.47 -6.40
N GLU A 157 -20.56 -3.89 -7.42
CA GLU A 157 -21.68 -3.12 -7.98
C GLU A 157 -22.79 -2.89 -6.95
N SER A 158 -23.13 -3.91 -6.16
CA SER A 158 -24.09 -3.79 -5.06
C SER A 158 -23.60 -2.79 -4.00
N HIS A 159 -22.32 -2.86 -3.64
CA HIS A 159 -21.68 -1.95 -2.70
C HIS A 159 -21.63 -0.50 -3.23
N ALA A 160 -21.38 -0.34 -4.53
CA ALA A 160 -21.33 0.94 -5.24
C ALA A 160 -22.70 1.48 -5.64
N SER A 161 -23.79 0.72 -5.40
CA SER A 161 -25.14 1.12 -5.78
C SER A 161 -25.52 2.48 -5.18
N THR A 162 -26.21 3.30 -5.97
CA THR A 162 -26.55 4.66 -5.59
C THR A 162 -27.33 4.71 -4.27
N ARG A 163 -28.23 3.76 -4.05
CA ARG A 163 -28.97 3.63 -2.78
C ARG A 163 -28.03 3.39 -1.61
N ALA A 164 -27.23 2.32 -1.66
CA ALA A 164 -26.32 1.97 -0.56
C ALA A 164 -25.31 3.10 -0.28
N ARG A 165 -24.86 3.83 -1.31
CA ARG A 165 -24.00 5.00 -1.16
C ARG A 165 -24.70 6.17 -0.45
N ARG A 166 -25.94 6.49 -0.82
CA ARG A 166 -26.73 7.54 -0.14
C ARG A 166 -26.99 7.17 1.32
N ASP A 167 -27.38 5.93 1.58
CA ASP A 167 -27.67 5.45 2.93
C ASP A 167 -26.44 5.57 3.84
N ARG A 168 -25.24 5.21 3.33
CA ARG A 168 -23.98 5.42 4.05
C ARG A 168 -23.67 6.90 4.28
N GLN A 169 -23.84 7.74 3.25
CA GLN A 169 -23.62 9.19 3.36
C GLN A 169 -24.52 9.86 4.39
N GLN A 170 -25.78 9.42 4.50
CA GLN A 170 -26.68 9.93 5.53
C GLN A 170 -26.17 9.56 6.92
N ARG A 171 -25.81 8.28 7.14
CA ARG A 171 -25.25 7.83 8.42
C ARG A 171 -23.97 8.59 8.81
N TYR A 172 -23.12 8.93 7.84
CA TYR A 172 -21.92 9.72 8.12
C TYR A 172 -22.24 11.14 8.61
N ARG A 173 -23.30 11.75 8.05
CA ARG A 173 -23.75 13.08 8.47
C ARG A 173 -24.36 13.03 9.86
N ASP A 174 -25.27 12.09 10.08
CA ASP A 174 -25.94 11.91 11.37
C ASP A 174 -24.92 11.67 12.50
N ASP A 175 -23.89 10.85 12.24
CA ASP A 175 -22.78 10.60 13.17
C ASP A 175 -21.95 11.86 13.46
N ALA A 176 -21.56 12.61 12.42
CA ALA A 176 -20.79 13.84 12.58
C ALA A 176 -21.57 14.92 13.35
N ASP A 177 -22.87 15.07 13.07
CA ASP A 177 -23.75 16.01 13.76
C ASP A 177 -23.87 15.61 15.25
N GLN A 178 -24.16 14.34 15.54
CA GLN A 178 -24.25 13.84 16.91
C GLN A 178 -22.93 13.95 17.68
N ALA A 179 -21.79 13.70 17.03
CA ALA A 179 -20.48 13.87 17.64
C ALA A 179 -20.19 15.35 17.96
N GLY A 180 -20.60 16.27 17.10
CA GLY A 180 -20.53 17.71 17.37
C GLY A 180 -21.39 18.14 18.55
N GLU A 181 -22.64 17.65 18.63
CA GLU A 181 -23.53 17.89 19.76
C GLU A 181 -22.93 17.38 21.08
N LEU A 182 -22.36 16.17 21.09
CA LEU A 182 -21.67 15.63 22.27
C LEU A 182 -20.47 16.48 22.69
N ALA A 183 -19.64 16.93 21.74
CA ALA A 183 -18.50 17.80 22.04
C ALA A 183 -18.95 19.13 22.66
N THR A 184 -20.02 19.75 22.13
CA THR A 184 -20.56 21.01 22.68
C THR A 184 -21.20 20.86 24.07
N VAL A 185 -21.80 19.70 24.39
CA VAL A 185 -22.31 19.42 25.74
C VAL A 185 -21.18 19.22 26.75
N VAL A 186 -20.05 18.64 26.33
CA VAL A 186 -18.85 18.46 27.17
C VAL A 186 -18.15 19.79 27.44
N ASP A 187 -18.14 20.70 26.45
CA ASP A 187 -17.54 22.03 26.57
C ASP A 187 -18.46 23.08 27.23
N ALA A 188 -19.72 22.73 27.54
CA ALA A 188 -20.58 23.60 28.32
C ALA A 188 -20.02 23.73 29.75
N PRO A 189 -19.69 24.93 30.24
CA PRO A 189 -19.19 25.09 31.60
C PRO A 189 -20.27 24.61 32.56
N GLY A 190 -19.97 23.56 33.32
CA GLY A 190 -20.87 23.02 34.32
C GLY A 190 -21.28 24.12 35.30
N ASP A 191 -22.55 24.52 35.25
CA ASP A 191 -23.19 25.20 36.36
C ASP A 191 -23.36 24.18 37.50
N THR A 192 -22.25 23.90 38.18
CA THR A 192 -22.26 23.28 39.49
C THR A 192 -21.78 24.30 40.50
N ARG A 193 -22.56 25.37 40.69
CA ARG A 193 -22.63 25.99 42.01
C ARG A 193 -23.38 25.04 42.94
N ARG A 194 -22.69 24.01 43.43
CA ARG A 194 -23.16 23.26 44.60
C ARG A 194 -22.89 24.17 45.81
N ASP A 195 -23.96 24.81 46.29
CA ASP A 195 -23.90 25.65 47.48
C ASP A 195 -23.46 24.79 48.69
N PRO A 196 -22.40 25.14 49.44
CA PRO A 196 -21.90 24.31 50.54
C PRO A 196 -22.76 24.34 51.82
N ASP A 197 -23.87 25.08 51.86
CA ASP A 197 -24.53 25.42 53.14
C ASP A 197 -25.74 24.58 53.55
N ASP A 198 -26.14 23.55 52.80
CA ASP A 198 -27.29 22.71 53.16
C ASP A 198 -26.94 21.51 54.07
N LEU A 199 -25.95 21.70 54.94
CA LEU A 199 -25.57 20.73 55.99
C LEU A 199 -25.67 21.31 57.39
N HIS A 200 -26.53 22.29 57.65
CA HIS A 200 -26.93 22.60 59.02
C HIS A 200 -28.36 23.15 59.10
N GLU A 201 -29.34 22.27 59.13
CA GLU A 201 -30.45 22.41 60.09
C GLU A 201 -31.04 21.04 60.43
N ARG A 202 -31.02 20.76 61.74
CA ARG A 202 -31.55 19.57 62.40
C ARG A 202 -33.03 19.80 62.72
N TRP A 203 -33.70 18.68 63.02
CA TRP A 203 -35.02 18.49 63.68
C TRP A 203 -36.19 18.19 62.77
#